data_AF-A0A6J4IP85-F1
#
_entry.id   AF-A0A6J4IP85-F1
#
_cell.length_a   1.000
_cell.length_b   1.000
_cell.length_c   1.000
_cell.angle_alpha   90.00
_cell.angle_beta   90.00
_cell.angle_gamma   90.00
#
_symmetry.space_group_name_H-M   'P 1'
#
loop_
_entity.id
_entity.type
_entity.pdbx_description
1 polymer ?
#
loop_
_entity_poly.entity_id
_entity_poly.type
_entity_poly.pdbx_seq_one_letter_code
_entity_poly.pdbx_strand_id
1 'polypeptide(L)'
;MLLFLYGTLLDPRVLARQSGERGLARRLRPARLEGYARAELRGTPYPTLVRRPGARPPGAVLRAGPAARRRLAAYEGAQYRLVPVRVETRRGPVRARAWMAARWRAALGEGGSVPRDWSDGGRFPEPSRRAERLSETKDL
;
A
#
# COMPACT_ATOMS: atom_id res chain seq x y z
N MET A 1 -4.17 -14.29 -4.35
CA MET A 1 -5.08 -13.13 -4.20
C MET A 1 -4.29 -11.85 -4.42
N LEU A 2 -4.89 -10.86 -5.10
CA LEU A 2 -4.27 -9.55 -5.33
C LEU A 2 -4.74 -8.56 -4.26
N LEU A 3 -3.81 -7.85 -3.64
CA LEU A 3 -4.07 -6.82 -2.64
C LEU A 3 -3.82 -5.45 -3.26
N PHE A 4 -4.63 -4.45 -2.93
CA PHE A 4 -4.36 -3.05 -3.19
C PHE A 4 -3.94 -2.36 -1.89
N LEU A 5 -2.77 -1.76 -1.91
CA LEU A 5 -2.14 -1.06 -0.79
C LEU A 5 -2.17 0.44 -1.07
N TYR A 6 -2.48 1.23 -0.05
CA TYR A 6 -2.67 2.68 -0.16
C TYR A 6 -2.23 3.45 1.09
N GLY A 7 -1.59 2.78 2.05
CA GLY A 7 -1.14 3.34 3.32
C GLY A 7 0.29 2.94 3.64
N THR A 8 0.56 2.68 4.91
CA THR A 8 1.91 2.38 5.45
C THR A 8 2.59 1.18 4.78
N LEU A 9 1.82 0.20 4.29
CA LEU A 9 2.36 -0.95 3.56
C LEU A 9 2.97 -0.62 2.19
N LEU A 10 2.88 0.62 1.72
CA LEU A 10 3.65 1.09 0.57
C LEU A 10 5.13 1.31 0.88
N ASP A 11 5.49 1.49 2.16
CA ASP A 11 6.89 1.54 2.59
C ASP A 11 7.51 0.13 2.51
N PRO A 12 8.58 -0.08 1.70
CA PRO A 12 9.22 -1.38 1.55
C PRO A 12 9.71 -2.01 2.87
N ARG A 13 10.17 -1.19 3.83
CA ARG A 13 10.67 -1.65 5.14
C ARG A 13 9.53 -2.13 6.01
N VAL A 14 8.42 -1.39 6.02
CA VAL A 14 7.21 -1.79 6.73
C VAL A 14 6.66 -3.08 6.11
N LEU A 15 6.52 -3.12 4.79
CA LEU A 15 6.02 -4.30 4.09
C LEU A 15 6.89 -5.54 4.35
N ALA A 16 8.20 -5.44 4.24
CA ALA A 16 9.12 -6.54 4.53
C ALA A 16 8.99 -7.03 5.98
N ARG A 17 9.00 -6.12 6.95
CA ARG A 17 8.88 -6.45 8.38
C ARG A 17 7.57 -7.14 8.70
N GLN A 18 6.45 -6.57 8.25
CA GLN A 18 5.13 -7.09 8.58
C GLN A 18 4.78 -8.35 7.81
N SER A 19 5.13 -8.43 6.53
CA SER A 19 4.90 -9.66 5.74
C SER A 19 5.84 -10.82 6.10
N GLY A 20 7.01 -10.53 6.70
CA GLY A 20 8.07 -11.51 6.90
C GLY A 20 8.82 -11.90 5.61
N GLU A 21 8.55 -11.24 4.48
CA GLU A 21 9.14 -11.56 3.17
C GLU A 21 9.94 -10.34 2.67
N ARG A 22 11.28 -10.38 2.81
CA ARG A 22 12.18 -9.28 2.43
C ARG A 22 12.05 -8.84 0.97
N GLY A 23 11.71 -9.77 0.07
CA GLY A 23 11.59 -9.51 -1.36
C GLY A 23 10.21 -9.00 -1.81
N LEU A 24 9.23 -8.93 -0.93
CA LEU A 24 7.83 -8.72 -1.31
C LEU A 24 7.60 -7.34 -1.95
N ALA A 25 8.33 -6.32 -1.50
CA ALA A 25 8.24 -4.97 -2.04
C ALA A 25 8.58 -4.88 -3.55
N ARG A 26 9.47 -5.76 -4.06
CA ARG A 26 9.82 -5.80 -5.50
C ARG A 26 8.64 -6.22 -6.38
N ARG A 27 7.60 -6.79 -5.78
CA ARG A 27 6.39 -7.27 -6.47
C ARG A 27 5.28 -6.23 -6.49
N LEU A 28 5.48 -5.07 -5.86
CA LEU A 28 4.54 -3.95 -5.92
C LEU A 28 4.47 -3.42 -7.36
N ARG A 29 3.25 -3.17 -7.83
CA ARG A 29 3.01 -2.54 -9.14
C ARG A 29 2.09 -1.34 -8.97
N PRO A 30 2.37 -0.18 -9.57
CA PRO A 30 1.54 1.01 -9.36
C PRO A 30 0.11 0.76 -9.80
N ALA A 31 -0.84 1.27 -9.02
CA ALA A 31 -2.25 1.20 -9.34
C ALA A 31 -2.99 2.43 -8.78
N ARG A 32 -4.17 2.72 -9.33
CA ARG A 32 -5.07 3.76 -8.83
C ARG A 32 -6.43 3.15 -8.53
N LEU A 33 -7.07 3.62 -7.47
CA LEU A 33 -8.41 3.20 -7.11
C LEU A 33 -9.40 4.30 -7.44
N GLU A 34 -10.24 4.09 -8.44
CA GLU A 34 -11.23 5.08 -8.86
C GLU A 34 -12.48 5.10 -7.95
N GLY A 35 -12.99 6.31 -7.70
CA GLY A 35 -14.21 6.52 -6.92
C GLY A 35 -14.00 6.50 -5.41
N TYR A 36 -12.73 6.56 -4.97
CA TYR A 36 -12.36 6.62 -3.56
C TYR A 36 -11.42 7.80 -3.31
N ALA A 37 -11.34 8.27 -2.07
CA ALA A 37 -10.31 9.17 -1.59
C ALA A 37 -9.72 8.64 -0.30
N ARG A 38 -8.46 8.99 -0.03
CA ARG A 38 -7.87 8.75 1.29
C ARG A 38 -8.50 9.70 2.29
N ALA A 39 -8.80 9.19 3.48
CA ALA A 39 -9.35 9.92 4.59
C ALA A 39 -8.63 9.50 5.87
N GLU A 40 -8.58 10.38 6.86
CA GLU A 40 -8.02 10.04 8.17
C GLU A 40 -9.06 9.37 9.05
N LEU A 41 -8.65 8.38 9.83
CA LEU A 41 -9.52 7.77 10.82
C LEU A 41 -9.61 8.68 12.05
N ARG A 42 -10.82 9.02 12.52
CA ARG A 42 -11.00 9.86 13.71
C ARG A 42 -10.21 9.27 14.90
N GLY A 43 -9.29 10.06 15.46
CA GLY A 43 -8.52 9.67 16.65
C GLY A 43 -7.34 8.74 16.39
N THR A 44 -6.98 8.44 15.13
CA THR A 44 -5.72 7.73 14.82
C THR A 44 -5.06 8.26 13.55
N PRO A 45 -3.72 8.25 13.43
CA PRO A 45 -3.02 8.72 12.22
C PRO A 45 -3.14 7.76 11.01
N TYR A 46 -4.01 6.75 11.07
CA TYR A 46 -4.08 5.72 10.03
C TYR A 46 -5.05 6.10 8.90
N PRO A 47 -4.60 6.04 7.63
CA PRO A 47 -5.45 6.39 6.49
C PRO A 47 -6.45 5.26 6.19
N THR A 48 -7.68 5.64 5.87
CA THR A 48 -8.72 4.77 5.30
C THR A 48 -9.15 5.27 3.92
N LEU A 49 -10.00 4.52 3.23
CA LEU A 49 -10.61 4.92 1.95
C LEU A 49 -12.10 5.19 2.11
N VAL A 50 -12.55 6.35 1.63
CA VAL A 50 -13.96 6.73 1.56
C VAL A 50 -14.40 6.88 0.13
N ARG A 51 -15.67 6.57 -0.18
CA ARG A 51 -16.21 6.79 -1.53
C ARG A 51 -16.21 8.29 -1.83
N ARG A 52 -15.57 8.67 -2.93
CA ARG A 52 -15.56 10.03 -3.48
C ARG A 52 -15.52 9.93 -5.00
N PRO A 53 -16.66 10.10 -5.69
CA PRO A 53 -16.71 10.10 -7.15
C PRO A 53 -15.66 11.06 -7.74
N GLY A 54 -15.03 10.66 -8.85
CA GLY A 54 -13.97 11.44 -9.50
C GLY A 54 -12.59 11.37 -8.83
N ALA A 55 -12.49 10.95 -7.56
CA ALA A 55 -11.20 10.80 -6.89
C ALA A 55 -10.49 9.48 -7.26
N ARG A 56 -9.15 9.54 -7.36
CA ARG A 56 -8.29 8.44 -7.85
C ARG A 56 -6.96 8.33 -7.08
N PRO A 57 -6.97 8.01 -5.77
CA PRO A 57 -5.78 7.95 -4.95
C PRO A 57 -4.75 6.97 -5.52
N PRO A 58 -3.46 7.33 -5.49
CA PRO A 58 -2.39 6.43 -5.88
C PRO A 58 -2.25 5.29 -4.87
N GLY A 59 -1.74 4.16 -5.33
CA GLY A 59 -1.42 3.00 -4.52
C GLY A 59 -0.62 1.97 -5.32
N ALA A 60 -0.58 0.75 -4.82
CA ALA A 60 0.07 -0.36 -5.49
C ALA A 60 -0.69 -1.66 -5.33
N VAL A 61 -0.66 -2.50 -6.35
CA VAL A 61 -1.10 -3.89 -6.25
C VAL A 61 0.04 -4.81 -5.89
N LEU A 62 -0.29 -5.82 -5.07
CA LEU A 62 0.64 -6.82 -4.59
C LEU A 62 0.01 -8.21 -4.65
N ARG A 63 0.70 -9.16 -5.25
CA ARG A 63 0.36 -10.58 -5.11
C ARG A 63 1.14 -11.15 -3.93
N ALA A 64 0.46 -11.40 -2.81
CA ALA A 64 1.06 -11.98 -1.62
C ALA A 64 0.65 -13.46 -1.45
N GLY A 65 1.60 -14.29 -1.01
CA GLY A 65 1.35 -15.69 -0.67
C GLY A 65 0.53 -15.84 0.63
N PRO A 66 0.02 -17.04 0.95
CA PRO A 66 -0.80 -17.27 2.14
C PRO A 66 -0.16 -16.84 3.46
N ALA A 67 1.13 -17.13 3.67
CA ALA A 67 1.85 -16.77 4.89
C ALA A 67 1.97 -15.25 5.07
N ALA A 68 2.47 -14.55 4.04
CA ALA A 68 2.55 -13.09 4.04
C ALA A 68 1.17 -12.44 4.29
N ARG A 69 0.11 -12.94 3.65
CA ARG A 69 -1.25 -12.43 3.85
C ARG A 69 -1.74 -12.56 5.29
N ARG A 70 -1.51 -13.69 5.96
CA ARG A 70 -1.92 -13.85 7.37
C ARG A 70 -1.24 -12.83 8.27
N ARG A 71 0.06 -12.61 8.07
CA ARG A 71 0.82 -11.64 8.87
C ARG A 71 0.38 -10.20 8.59
N LEU A 72 0.15 -9.85 7.32
CA LEU A 72 -0.39 -8.55 6.95
C LEU A 72 -1.80 -8.33 7.52
N ALA A 73 -2.67 -9.35 7.50
CA ALA A 73 -3.98 -9.26 8.12
C ALA A 73 -3.90 -9.07 9.65
N ALA A 74 -2.94 -9.72 10.32
CA ALA A 74 -2.69 -9.51 11.74
C ALA A 74 -2.18 -8.10 12.05
N TYR A 75 -1.33 -7.53 11.19
CA TYR A 75 -0.82 -6.16 11.33
C TYR A 75 -1.91 -5.10 11.15
N GLU A 76 -2.77 -5.25 10.15
CA GLU A 76 -3.90 -4.32 9.90
C GLU A 76 -4.95 -4.42 11.03
N GLY A 77 -5.06 -5.57 11.67
CA GLY A 77 -5.92 -5.78 12.83
C GLY A 77 -7.41 -5.90 12.51
N ALA A 78 -8.21 -6.17 13.55
CA ALA A 78 -9.64 -6.46 13.42
C ALA A 78 -10.50 -5.27 12.96
N GLN A 79 -9.94 -4.06 12.98
CA GLN A 79 -10.65 -2.82 12.62
C GLN A 79 -10.80 -2.64 11.11
N TYR A 80 -10.01 -3.39 10.31
CA TYR A 80 -10.01 -3.31 8.86
C TYR A 80 -10.59 -4.58 8.24
N ARG A 81 -11.50 -4.42 7.29
CA ARG A 81 -12.08 -5.54 6.51
C ARG A 81 -11.49 -5.57 5.10
N LEU A 82 -11.26 -6.77 4.56
CA LEU A 82 -10.84 -6.95 3.16
C LEU A 82 -12.02 -6.78 2.20
N VAL A 83 -12.13 -5.60 1.61
CA VAL A 83 -13.20 -5.26 0.69
C VAL A 83 -12.72 -5.45 -0.76
N PRO A 84 -13.53 -6.06 -1.65
CA PRO A 84 -13.20 -6.15 -3.07
C PRO A 84 -13.20 -4.77 -3.72
N VAL A 85 -12.19 -4.51 -4.54
CA VAL A 85 -12.03 -3.25 -5.29
C VAL A 85 -11.60 -3.54 -6.74
N ARG A 86 -11.89 -2.60 -7.63
CA ARG A 86 -11.35 -2.58 -9.01
C ARG A 86 -10.34 -1.44 -9.09
N VAL A 87 -9.13 -1.76 -9.51
CA VAL A 87 -8.02 -0.80 -9.56
C VAL A 87 -7.45 -0.74 -10.97
N GLU A 88 -7.11 0.47 -11.40
CA GLU A 88 -6.49 0.73 -12.68
C GLU A 88 -4.98 0.54 -12.56
N THR A 89 -4.41 -0.29 -13.45
CA THR A 89 -2.97 -0.50 -13.57
C THR A 89 -2.51 -0.10 -14.97
N ARG A 90 -1.19 -0.05 -15.20
CA ARG A 90 -0.64 0.16 -16.55
C ARG A 90 -1.07 -0.89 -17.57
N ARG A 91 -1.46 -2.09 -17.13
CA ARG A 91 -1.94 -3.18 -17.99
C ARG A 91 -3.47 -3.24 -18.05
N GLY A 92 -4.15 -2.20 -17.56
CA GLY A 92 -5.60 -2.13 -17.48
C GLY A 92 -6.16 -2.48 -16.09
N PRO A 93 -7.50 -2.55 -15.99
CA PRO A 93 -8.21 -2.77 -14.73
C PRO A 93 -8.01 -4.18 -14.20
N VAL A 94 -7.82 -4.31 -12.88
CA VAL A 94 -7.73 -5.60 -12.19
C VAL A 94 -8.59 -5.63 -10.93
N ARG A 95 -9.08 -6.82 -10.57
CA ARG A 95 -9.77 -7.06 -9.29
C ARG A 95 -8.75 -7.30 -8.18
N ALA A 96 -8.87 -6.55 -7.10
CA ALA A 96 -8.03 -6.66 -5.91
C ALA A 96 -8.88 -6.62 -4.64
N ARG A 97 -8.23 -6.76 -3.48
CA ARG A 97 -8.83 -6.47 -2.18
C ARG A 97 -8.03 -5.41 -1.45
N ALA A 98 -8.71 -4.50 -0.77
CA ALA A 98 -8.11 -3.49 0.08
C ALA A 98 -8.60 -3.66 1.51
N TRP A 99 -7.72 -3.50 2.49
CA TRP A 99 -8.12 -3.34 3.88
C TRP A 99 -8.79 -1.98 4.02
N MET A 100 -10.05 -1.89 4.43
CA MET A 100 -10.74 -0.63 4.66
C MET A 100 -11.37 -0.64 6.05
N ALA A 101 -11.21 0.46 6.79
CA ALA A 101 -11.87 0.64 8.08
C ALA A 101 -13.38 0.85 7.87
N ALA A 102 -14.18 0.57 8.91
CA ALA A 102 -15.60 0.82 8.87
C ALA A 102 -15.89 2.31 8.60
N ARG A 103 -16.78 2.60 7.63
CA ARG A 103 -17.09 3.95 7.12
C ARG A 103 -17.39 4.98 8.23
N TRP A 104 -18.06 4.57 9.31
CA TRP A 104 -18.45 5.45 10.41
C TRP A 104 -17.26 6.02 11.20
N ARG A 105 -16.07 5.40 11.09
CA ARG A 105 -14.84 5.87 11.73
C ARG A 105 -14.06 6.87 10.88
N ALA A 106 -14.38 6.98 9.59
CA ALA A 106 -13.69 7.91 8.70
C ALA A 106 -14.15 9.35 9.01
N ALA A 107 -13.22 10.23 9.36
CA ALA A 107 -13.43 11.67 9.19
C ALA A 107 -12.90 12.07 7.82
N LEU A 108 -13.58 12.98 7.14
CA LEU A 108 -12.96 13.68 6.02
C LEU A 108 -11.86 14.57 6.62
N GLY A 109 -10.63 14.07 6.65
CA GLY A 109 -9.43 14.83 6.97
C GLY A 109 -8.67 15.20 5.70
N GLU A 110 -7.92 16.29 5.75
CA GLU A 110 -7.00 16.76 4.72
C GLU A 110 -5.81 15.79 4.57
N GLY A 111 -6.02 14.68 3.85
CA GLY A 111 -5.01 13.88 3.15
C GLY A 111 -3.70 13.52 3.87
N GLY A 112 -3.64 12.30 4.43
CA GLY A 112 -2.39 11.68 4.86
C GLY A 112 -1.31 11.62 3.75
N SER A 113 -0.10 12.02 4.11
CA SER A 113 1.05 12.24 3.22
C SER A 113 1.38 11.00 2.38
N VAL A 114 1.37 11.16 1.04
CA VAL A 114 2.02 10.22 0.12
C VAL A 114 3.50 10.64 0.02
N PRO A 115 4.48 9.73 -0.05
CA PRO A 115 5.84 10.14 -0.40
C PRO A 115 5.84 10.89 -1.74
N ARG A 116 6.54 12.02 -1.84
CA ARG A 116 6.48 12.97 -2.98
C ARG A 116 6.70 12.30 -4.35
N ASP A 117 7.48 11.24 -4.43
CA ASP A 117 7.78 10.49 -5.67
C ASP A 117 6.56 9.76 -6.29
N TRP A 118 5.41 9.76 -5.63
CA TRP A 118 4.22 9.01 -6.04
C TRP A 118 3.13 9.88 -6.66
N SER A 119 3.33 11.20 -6.70
CA SER A 119 2.40 12.18 -7.27
C SER A 119 2.41 12.17 -8.81
N ASP A 120 3.55 11.86 -9.44
CA ASP A 120 3.79 12.04 -10.88
C ASP A 120 3.93 10.73 -11.67
N GLY A 121 2.83 10.00 -11.88
CA GLY A 121 2.76 9.09 -13.04
C GLY A 121 3.59 7.79 -12.98
N GLY A 122 4.16 7.42 -11.83
CA GLY A 122 4.48 6.02 -11.52
C GLY A 122 5.92 5.58 -11.80
N ARG A 123 6.90 6.22 -11.18
CA ARG A 123 8.19 5.56 -10.97
C ARG A 123 8.26 5.07 -9.53
N PHE A 124 8.38 3.75 -9.35
CA PHE A 124 8.92 3.27 -8.08
C PHE A 124 10.33 3.85 -7.96
N PRO A 125 10.75 4.36 -6.78
CA PRO A 125 12.18 4.51 -6.55
C PRO A 125 12.78 3.12 -6.79
N GLU A 126 13.67 3.03 -7.78
CA GLU A 126 14.56 1.88 -7.93
C GLU A 126 15.12 1.58 -6.54
N PRO A 127 15.17 0.32 -6.09
CA PRO A 127 15.91 0.00 -4.88
C PRO A 127 17.30 0.59 -5.08
N SER A 128 17.61 1.63 -4.32
CA SER A 128 18.82 2.41 -4.51
C SER A 128 19.99 1.43 -4.59
N ARG A 129 20.72 1.44 -5.72
CA ARG A 129 21.99 0.70 -5.93
C ARG A 129 23.07 1.02 -4.86
N ARG A 130 22.74 1.85 -3.87
CA ARG A 130 23.55 2.14 -2.68
C ARG A 130 23.58 0.99 -1.66
N ALA A 131 22.77 -0.06 -1.83
CA ALA A 131 22.84 -1.25 -0.98
C ALA A 131 23.88 -2.31 -1.43
N GLU A 132 24.56 -2.12 -2.57
CA GLU A 132 25.58 -3.04 -3.09
C GLU A 132 27.03 -2.55 -2.87
N ARG A 133 27.26 -1.49 -2.10
CA ARG A 133 28.63 -0.99 -1.84
C ARG A 133 28.94 -0.77 -0.36
N LEU A 134 28.43 -1.66 0.51
CA LEU A 134 28.82 -1.75 1.93
C LEU A 134 29.01 -3.20 2.41
N SER A 135 29.06 -4.17 1.49
CA SER A 135 29.38 -5.57 1.81
C SER A 135 30.77 -6.01 1.34
N GLU A 136 31.62 -5.09 0.89
CA GLU A 136 32.97 -5.39 0.37
C GLU A 136 34.12 -4.81 1.22
N THR A 137 33.85 -4.37 2.45
CA THR A 137 34.91 -3.95 3.40
C THR A 137 34.63 -4.50 4.79
N LYS A 138 34.54 -5.82 4.88
CA LYS A 138 34.73 -6.54 6.16
C LYS A 138 35.31 -7.93 5.93
N ASP A 139 36.34 -7.98 5.09
CA ASP A 139 37.28 -9.09 4.97
C ASP A 139 38.66 -8.50 4.64
N LEU A 140 39.21 -7.70 5.56
CA LEU A 140 40.64 -7.45 5.75
C LEU A 140 40.87 -7.07 7.22
#